data_AF-A0A834DMR0-F1
#
_entry.id   AF-A0A834DMR0-F1
#
_cell.length_a   1.000
_cell.length_b   1.000
_cell.length_c   1.000
_cell.angle_alpha   90.00
_cell.angle_beta   90.00
_cell.angle_gamma   90.00
#
_symmetry.space_group_name_H-M   'P 1'
#
loop_
_entity.id
_entity.type
_entity.pdbx_description
1 polymer ?
#
loop_
_entity_poly.entity_id
_entity_poly.type
_entity_poly.pdbx_seq_one_letter_code
_entity_poly.pdbx_strand_id
1 'polypeptide(L)'
;MSLSSSACPLLLTLRDRLLQLEQQLCFSLFKIFWQMLVEKLDIYIYQEIILANHFNEGGAAQLQFDMTRNLFPLFSHYCKRPENYFKHVKEACIVLNLNIGSALLLKDVLQSAPGEPSATAALNEVGIYKLAQQDVEILLNLRTHWPNTGK
;
A
#
# COMPACT_ATOMS: atom_id res chain seq x y z
N MET A 1 6.15 14.14 10.10
CA MET A 1 6.79 13.31 9.05
C MET A 1 6.99 14.18 7.83
N SER A 2 8.11 14.01 7.14
CA SER A 2 8.41 14.60 5.83
C SER A 2 8.56 13.47 4.82
N LEU A 3 8.50 13.78 3.52
CA LEU A 3 8.76 12.77 2.49
C LEU A 3 10.14 12.13 2.70
N SER A 4 10.22 10.80 2.59
CA SER A 4 11.50 10.08 2.60
C SER A 4 12.45 10.65 1.53
N SER A 5 13.69 10.94 1.92
CA SER A 5 14.69 11.51 1.01
C SER A 5 14.95 10.61 -0.21
N SER A 6 14.91 9.29 -0.02
CA SER A 6 15.05 8.29 -1.09
C SER A 6 13.86 8.23 -2.05
N ALA A 7 12.66 8.62 -1.60
CA ALA A 7 11.47 8.67 -2.44
C ALA A 7 11.39 9.96 -3.28
N CYS A 8 12.05 11.03 -2.85
CA CYS A 8 11.98 12.34 -3.50
C CYS A 8 12.38 12.33 -4.99
N PRO A 9 13.53 11.74 -5.40
CA PRO A 9 13.91 11.69 -6.82
C PRO A 9 12.89 10.96 -7.70
N LEU A 10 12.30 9.87 -7.18
CA LEU A 10 11.25 9.12 -7.86
C LEU A 10 10.01 9.99 -8.08
N LEU A 11 9.51 10.65 -7.03
CA LEU A 11 8.29 11.46 -7.10
C LEU A 11 8.46 12.70 -8.01
N LEU A 12 9.61 13.36 -7.96
CA LEU A 12 9.91 14.48 -8.85
C LEU A 12 9.95 14.04 -10.32
N THR A 13 10.66 12.93 -10.60
CA THR A 13 10.74 12.38 -11.96
C THR A 13 9.35 11.99 -12.47
N LEU A 14 8.54 11.33 -11.63
CA LEU A 14 7.19 10.92 -11.98
C LEU A 14 6.30 12.13 -12.31
N ARG A 15 6.30 13.16 -11.47
CA ARG A 15 5.55 14.40 -11.68
C ARG A 15 5.93 15.06 -13.00
N ASP A 16 7.22 15.26 -13.24
CA ASP A 16 7.71 15.99 -14.40
C ASP A 16 7.40 15.24 -15.71
N ARG A 17 7.53 13.90 -15.70
CA ARG A 17 7.17 13.07 -16.86
C ARG A 17 5.67 13.00 -17.12
N LEU A 18 4.84 12.93 -16.08
CA LEU A 18 3.39 12.97 -16.24
C LEU A 18 2.93 14.31 -16.84
N LEU A 19 3.45 15.43 -16.34
CA LEU A 19 3.15 16.75 -16.88
C LEU A 19 3.57 16.88 -18.35
N GLN A 20 4.76 16.38 -18.70
CA GLN A 20 5.23 16.37 -20.08
C GLN A 20 4.30 15.57 -20.99
N LEU A 21 3.88 14.37 -20.57
CA LEU A 21 3.01 13.51 -21.36
C LEU A 21 1.59 14.07 -21.48
N GLU A 22 1.08 14.73 -20.46
CA GLU A 22 -0.21 15.43 -20.51
C GLU A 22 -0.24 16.52 -21.60
N GLN A 23 0.88 17.22 -21.81
CA GLN A 23 1.01 18.27 -22.83
C GLN A 23 1.20 17.70 -24.26
N GLN A 24 1.73 16.48 -24.38
CA GLN A 24 2.09 15.88 -25.67
C GLN A 24 1.03 14.91 -26.20
N LEU A 25 0.18 14.36 -25.33
CA LEU A 25 -0.85 13.39 -25.67
C LEU A 25 -2.22 14.05 -25.63
N CYS A 26 -3.12 13.62 -26.51
CA CYS A 26 -4.53 13.95 -26.33
C CYS A 26 -5.06 13.29 -25.04
N PHE A 27 -6.09 13.89 -24.45
CA PHE A 27 -6.63 13.47 -23.16
C PHE A 27 -6.90 11.97 -23.06
N SER A 28 -7.47 11.35 -24.10
CA SER A 28 -7.78 9.92 -24.11
C SER A 28 -6.53 9.04 -24.00
N LEU A 29 -5.46 9.37 -24.73
CA LEU A 29 -4.20 8.63 -24.69
C LEU A 29 -3.47 8.85 -23.37
N PHE A 30 -3.42 10.09 -22.88
CA PHE A 30 -2.84 10.40 -21.58
C PHE A 30 -3.56 9.66 -20.46
N LYS A 31 -4.89 9.60 -20.51
CA LYS A 31 -5.71 8.90 -19.52
C LYS A 31 -5.38 7.41 -19.44
N ILE A 32 -5.33 6.74 -20.59
CA ILE A 32 -4.95 5.31 -20.66
C ILE A 32 -3.53 5.14 -20.10
N PHE A 33 -2.60 6.00 -20.50
CA PHE A 33 -1.21 5.91 -20.05
C PHE A 33 -1.07 6.01 -18.54
N TRP A 34 -1.61 7.06 -17.89
CA TRP A 34 -1.37 7.25 -16.46
C TRP A 34 -2.07 6.16 -15.64
N GLN A 35 -3.22 5.65 -16.07
CA GLN A 35 -3.90 4.54 -15.41
C GLN A 35 -3.04 3.27 -15.43
N MET A 36 -2.50 2.92 -16.60
CA MET A 36 -1.57 1.79 -16.73
C MET A 36 -0.29 1.99 -15.91
N LEU A 37 0.22 3.22 -15.83
CA LEU A 37 1.41 3.53 -15.04
C LEU A 37 1.14 3.32 -13.55
N VAL A 38 0.02 3.80 -13.02
CA VAL A 38 -0.32 3.63 -11.60
C VAL A 38 -0.48 2.16 -11.24
N GLU A 39 -1.15 1.37 -12.08
CA GLU A 39 -1.29 -0.07 -11.83
C GLU A 39 0.07 -0.76 -11.75
N LYS A 40 1.02 -0.39 -12.61
CA LYS A 40 2.39 -0.91 -12.55
C LYS A 40 3.14 -0.42 -11.30
N LEU A 41 2.97 0.84 -10.91
CA LEU A 41 3.58 1.40 -9.71
C LEU A 41 3.04 0.74 -8.43
N ASP A 42 1.74 0.48 -8.35
CA ASP A 42 1.11 -0.22 -7.22
C ASP A 42 1.78 -1.58 -7.00
N ILE A 43 1.87 -2.39 -8.06
CA ILE A 43 2.48 -3.71 -8.00
C ILE A 43 3.99 -3.62 -7.69
N TYR A 44 4.73 -2.73 -8.36
CA TYR A 44 6.17 -2.59 -8.15
C TYR A 44 6.50 -2.19 -6.71
N ILE A 45 5.83 -1.19 -6.16
CA ILE A 45 6.07 -0.74 -4.78
C ILE A 45 5.68 -1.86 -3.81
N TYR A 46 4.56 -2.54 -4.05
CA TYR A 46 4.12 -3.64 -3.21
C TYR A 46 5.16 -4.78 -3.19
N GLN A 47 5.64 -5.23 -4.35
CA GLN A 47 6.56 -6.37 -4.45
C GLN A 47 7.99 -6.02 -4.06
N GLU A 48 8.56 -4.96 -4.64
CA GLU A 48 9.99 -4.66 -4.55
C GLU A 48 10.36 -3.82 -3.32
N ILE A 49 9.38 -3.15 -2.70
CA ILE A 49 9.62 -2.33 -1.51
C ILE A 49 8.93 -2.95 -0.31
N ILE A 50 7.64 -3.22 -0.37
CA ILE A 50 6.91 -3.69 0.80
C ILE A 50 7.28 -5.13 1.13
N LEU A 51 7.08 -6.08 0.21
CA LEU A 51 7.34 -7.50 0.49
C LEU A 51 8.83 -7.83 0.70
N ALA A 52 9.73 -6.98 0.21
CA ALA A 52 11.17 -7.16 0.34
C ALA A 52 11.77 -6.63 1.65
N ASN A 53 10.98 -5.98 2.52
CA ASN A 53 11.49 -5.31 3.71
C ASN A 53 10.68 -5.64 4.97
N HIS A 54 11.31 -5.44 6.13
CA HIS A 54 10.65 -5.50 7.43
C HIS A 54 10.42 -4.09 7.96
N PHE A 55 9.33 -3.90 8.71
CA PHE A 55 8.90 -2.60 9.18
C PHE A 55 8.71 -2.59 10.69
N ASN A 56 9.36 -1.66 11.36
CA ASN A 56 8.95 -1.22 12.69
C ASN A 56 7.80 -0.20 12.56
N GLU A 57 7.25 0.25 13.69
CA GLU A 57 6.13 1.20 13.72
C GLU A 57 6.45 2.50 12.97
N GLY A 58 7.64 3.07 13.20
CA GLY A 58 8.07 4.30 12.53
C GLY A 58 8.23 4.14 11.02
N GLY A 59 8.79 3.02 10.56
CA GLY A 59 8.97 2.70 9.14
C GLY A 59 7.63 2.48 8.43
N ALA A 60 6.69 1.76 9.07
CA ALA A 60 5.35 1.56 8.55
C ALA A 60 4.58 2.90 8.44
N ALA A 61 4.70 3.76 9.46
CA ALA A 61 4.08 5.09 9.46
C ALA A 61 4.70 6.01 8.40
N GLN A 62 6.02 5.96 8.21
CA GLN A 62 6.71 6.74 7.19
C GLN A 62 6.34 6.27 5.77
N LEU A 63 6.26 4.96 5.52
CA LEU A 63 5.75 4.42 4.26
C LEU A 63 4.31 4.91 4.00
N GLN A 64 3.43 4.82 5.01
CA GLN A 64 2.07 5.33 4.88
C GLN A 64 2.04 6.83 4.57
N PHE A 65 2.90 7.63 5.20
CA PHE A 65 3.02 9.06 4.90
C PHE A 65 3.48 9.31 3.46
N ASP A 66 4.53 8.63 3.00
CA ASP A 66 5.05 8.77 1.65
C ASP A 66 3.97 8.45 0.61
N MET A 67 3.17 7.41 0.85
CA MET A 67 2.09 7.02 -0.05
C MET A 67 0.90 7.99 0.00
N THR A 68 0.34 8.21 1.19
CA THR A 68 -0.95 8.92 1.35
C THR A 68 -0.84 10.43 1.25
N ARG A 69 0.32 11.01 1.60
CA ARG A 69 0.55 12.46 1.57
C ARG A 69 1.35 12.92 0.37
N ASN A 70 1.97 12.02 -0.39
CA ASN A 70 2.81 12.39 -1.53
C ASN A 70 2.46 11.61 -2.81
N LEU A 71 2.69 10.30 -2.86
CA LEU A 71 2.50 9.55 -4.10
C LEU A 71 1.06 9.58 -4.62
N PHE A 72 0.05 9.26 -3.79
CA PHE A 72 -1.34 9.27 -4.25
C PHE A 72 -1.78 10.68 -4.66
N PRO A 73 -1.52 11.73 -3.86
CA PRO A 73 -1.86 13.11 -4.26
C PRO A 73 -1.27 13.59 -5.58
N LEU A 74 -0.14 13.05 -6.07
CA LEU A 74 0.39 13.39 -7.40
C LEU A 74 -0.62 13.14 -8.53
N PHE A 75 -1.54 12.18 -8.35
CA PHE A 75 -2.54 11.82 -9.35
C PHE A 75 -3.90 12.50 -9.12
N SER A 76 -4.03 13.37 -8.10
CA SER A 76 -5.27 14.11 -7.81
C SER A 76 -5.69 15.07 -8.92
N HIS A 77 -4.75 15.50 -9.76
CA HIS A 77 -5.05 16.29 -10.97
C HIS A 77 -5.82 15.48 -12.02
N TYR A 78 -5.70 14.15 -11.99
CA TYR A 78 -6.20 13.26 -13.04
C TYR A 78 -7.44 12.46 -12.61
N CYS A 79 -7.65 12.30 -11.30
CA CYS A 79 -8.84 11.64 -10.76
C CYS A 79 -9.15 12.07 -9.32
N LYS A 80 -10.41 11.88 -8.90
CA LYS A 80 -10.90 12.29 -7.56
C LYS A 80 -10.38 11.40 -6.41
N ARG A 81 -10.02 10.16 -6.69
CA ARG A 81 -9.66 9.12 -5.71
C ARG A 81 -8.46 8.31 -6.20
N PRO A 82 -7.26 8.92 -6.28
CA PRO A 82 -6.07 8.26 -6.81
C PRO A 82 -5.69 7.00 -6.02
N GLU A 83 -5.94 6.98 -4.71
CA GLU A 83 -5.71 5.83 -3.84
C GLU A 83 -6.46 4.56 -4.26
N ASN A 84 -7.53 4.68 -5.05
CA ASN A 84 -8.26 3.51 -5.57
C ASN A 84 -7.52 2.77 -6.69
N TYR A 85 -6.46 3.35 -7.25
CA TYR A 85 -5.59 2.69 -8.21
C TYR A 85 -4.37 2.04 -7.55
N PHE A 86 -4.05 2.41 -6.30
CA PHE A 86 -2.94 1.86 -5.52
C PHE A 86 -3.45 0.84 -4.48
N LYS A 87 -4.19 -0.18 -4.93
CA LYS A 87 -4.95 -1.04 -4.01
C LYS A 87 -4.03 -1.89 -3.14
N HIS A 88 -2.98 -2.48 -3.71
CA HIS A 88 -2.07 -3.36 -2.97
C HIS A 88 -1.26 -2.55 -1.95
N VAL A 89 -0.68 -1.43 -2.38
CA VAL A 89 0.08 -0.54 -1.50
C VAL A 89 -0.80 0.04 -0.40
N LYS A 90 -2.02 0.48 -0.74
CA LYS A 90 -2.97 1.04 0.24
C LYS A 90 -3.33 0.01 1.31
N GLU A 91 -3.72 -1.20 0.92
CA GLU A 91 -4.10 -2.24 1.87
C GLU A 91 -2.89 -2.77 2.65
N ALA A 92 -1.70 -2.84 2.05
CA ALA A 92 -0.48 -3.19 2.76
C ALA A 92 -0.13 -2.16 3.85
N CYS A 93 -0.27 -0.87 3.54
CA CYS A 93 -0.11 0.20 4.53
C CYS A 93 -1.10 0.06 5.69
N ILE A 94 -2.33 -0.41 5.45
CA ILE A 94 -3.30 -0.70 6.52
C ILE A 94 -2.76 -1.82 7.42
N VAL A 95 -2.37 -2.97 6.86
CA VAL A 95 -1.90 -4.14 7.63
C VAL A 95 -0.67 -3.80 8.49
N LEU A 96 0.31 -3.12 7.90
CA LEU A 96 1.55 -2.74 8.56
C LEU A 96 1.34 -1.75 9.71
N ASN A 97 0.28 -0.93 9.64
CA ASN A 97 -0.05 0.08 10.66
C ASN A 97 -1.20 -0.33 11.60
N LEU A 98 -1.69 -1.58 11.53
CA LEU A 98 -2.66 -2.07 12.52
C LEU A 98 -2.06 -1.97 13.93
N ASN A 99 -2.85 -1.51 14.90
CA ASN A 99 -2.45 -1.61 16.30
C ASN A 99 -2.19 -3.09 16.66
N ILE A 100 -1.36 -3.33 17.68
CA ILE A 100 -0.88 -4.68 17.98
C ILE A 100 -2.01 -5.66 18.33
N GLY A 101 -3.07 -5.18 19.01
CA GLY A 101 -4.23 -6.00 19.36
C GLY A 101 -5.00 -6.45 18.11
N SER A 102 -5.34 -5.52 17.21
CA SER A 102 -6.00 -5.83 15.95
C SER A 102 -5.14 -6.75 15.06
N ALA A 103 -3.82 -6.57 15.06
CA ALA A 103 -2.92 -7.42 14.30
C ALA A 103 -2.87 -8.86 14.81
N LEU A 104 -2.85 -9.05 16.13
CA LEU A 104 -2.89 -10.36 16.77
C LEU A 104 -4.23 -11.06 16.52
N LEU A 105 -5.34 -10.35 16.72
CA LEU A 105 -6.67 -10.88 16.47
C LEU A 105 -6.85 -11.28 15.00
N LEU A 106 -6.43 -10.42 14.07
CA LEU A 106 -6.48 -10.75 12.66
C LEU A 106 -5.64 -11.99 12.36
N LYS A 107 -4.41 -12.06 12.87
CA LYS A 107 -3.54 -13.24 12.69
C LYS A 107 -4.18 -14.52 13.20
N ASP A 108 -4.79 -14.50 14.38
CA ASP A 108 -5.46 -15.65 14.99
C ASP A 108 -6.67 -16.13 14.18
N VAL A 109 -7.50 -15.19 13.71
CA VAL A 109 -8.66 -15.50 12.84
C VAL A 109 -8.22 -16.14 11.52
N LEU A 110 -7.19 -15.56 10.87
CA LEU A 110 -6.68 -16.09 9.61
C LEU A 110 -6.08 -17.50 9.78
N GLN A 111 -5.39 -17.76 10.89
CA GLN A 111 -4.79 -19.07 11.17
C GLN A 111 -5.79 -20.14 11.59
N SER A 112 -6.86 -19.76 12.30
CA SER A 112 -7.85 -20.71 12.83
C SER A 112 -8.81 -21.26 11.79
N ALA A 113 -9.05 -20.52 10.70
CA ALA A 113 -10.08 -20.83 9.73
C ALA A 113 -9.71 -20.31 8.32
N PRO A 114 -8.65 -20.86 7.68
CA PRO A 114 -8.15 -20.33 6.40
C PRO A 114 -9.18 -20.52 5.29
N GLY A 115 -9.47 -19.43 4.56
CA GLY A 115 -10.44 -19.42 3.45
C GLY A 115 -11.91 -19.47 3.86
N GLU A 116 -12.22 -19.48 5.16
CA GLU A 116 -13.60 -19.45 5.65
C GLU A 116 -14.22 -18.03 5.54
N PRO A 117 -15.55 -17.91 5.48
CA PRO A 117 -16.23 -16.62 5.42
C PRO A 117 -15.88 -15.68 6.59
N SER A 118 -15.54 -16.24 7.75
CA SER A 118 -15.08 -15.49 8.92
C SER A 118 -13.75 -14.75 8.68
N ALA A 119 -12.79 -15.39 8.01
CA ALA A 119 -11.52 -14.76 7.63
C ALA A 119 -11.74 -13.61 6.64
N THR A 120 -12.61 -13.81 5.65
CA THR A 120 -12.98 -12.76 4.68
C THR A 120 -13.69 -11.58 5.36
N ALA A 121 -14.60 -11.86 6.31
CA ALA A 121 -15.26 -10.82 7.09
C ALA A 121 -14.27 -10.00 7.91
N ALA A 122 -13.34 -10.65 8.62
CA ALA A 122 -12.30 -9.98 9.41
C ALA A 122 -11.39 -9.09 8.55
N LEU A 123 -11.02 -9.55 7.35
CA LEU A 123 -10.26 -8.73 6.38
C LEU A 123 -11.05 -7.47 5.96
N ASN A 124 -12.33 -7.63 5.62
CA ASN A 124 -13.18 -6.51 5.22
C ASN A 124 -13.38 -5.50 6.35
N GLU A 125 -13.52 -5.97 7.61
CA GLU A 125 -13.67 -5.11 8.80
C GLU A 125 -12.47 -4.19 9.01
N VAL A 126 -11.25 -4.64 8.70
CA VAL A 126 -10.04 -3.80 8.75
C VAL A 126 -9.78 -3.01 7.47
N GLY A 127 -10.64 -3.15 6.45
CA GLY A 127 -10.56 -2.40 5.20
C GLY A 127 -9.70 -3.05 4.10
N ILE A 128 -9.51 -4.37 4.16
CA ILE A 128 -8.79 -5.17 3.16
C ILE A 128 -9.81 -5.88 2.27
N TYR A 129 -9.81 -5.57 0.97
CA TYR A 129 -10.76 -6.09 -0.01
C TYR A 129 -10.09 -6.67 -1.27
N LYS A 130 -8.77 -6.53 -1.40
CA LYS A 130 -8.01 -6.90 -2.61
C LYS A 130 -6.88 -7.86 -2.34
N LEU A 131 -6.15 -7.69 -1.24
CA LEU A 131 -5.10 -8.64 -0.87
C LEU A 131 -5.69 -10.01 -0.55
N ALA A 132 -5.01 -11.07 -0.99
CA ALA A 132 -5.36 -12.41 -0.58
C ALA A 132 -5.01 -12.63 0.90
N GLN A 133 -5.68 -13.56 1.56
CA GLN A 133 -5.39 -13.92 2.96
C GLN A 133 -3.90 -14.20 3.17
N GLN A 134 -3.27 -14.98 2.28
CA GLN A 134 -1.86 -15.34 2.37
C GLN A 134 -0.94 -14.10 2.31
N ASP A 135 -1.28 -13.12 1.49
CA ASP A 135 -0.53 -11.87 1.38
C ASP A 135 -0.60 -11.06 2.69
N VAL A 136 -1.76 -11.06 3.34
CA VAL A 136 -1.96 -10.40 4.64
C VAL A 136 -1.17 -11.08 5.74
N GLU A 137 -1.13 -12.42 5.75
CA GLU A 137 -0.29 -13.18 6.69
C GLU A 137 1.20 -12.87 6.51
N ILE A 138 1.67 -12.77 5.26
CA ILE A 138 3.04 -12.34 4.94
C ILE A 138 3.29 -10.94 5.50
N LEU A 139 2.43 -9.97 5.19
CA LEU A 139 2.56 -8.58 5.64
C LEU A 139 2.57 -8.45 7.16
N LEU A 140 1.76 -9.24 7.88
CA LEU A 140 1.80 -9.29 9.34
C LEU A 140 3.19 -9.75 9.81
N ASN A 141 3.78 -10.76 9.20
CA ASN A 141 5.11 -11.26 9.56
C ASN A 141 6.26 -10.29 9.20
N LEU A 142 6.05 -9.34 8.29
CA LEU A 142 7.04 -8.27 8.01
C LEU A 142 7.13 -7.22 9.13
N ARG A 143 6.17 -7.20 10.06
CA ARG A 143 6.22 -6.31 11.23
C ARG A 143 7.26 -6.80 12.22
N THR A 144 8.13 -5.90 12.68
CA THR A 144 9.17 -6.26 13.66
C THR A 144 8.70 -6.15 15.11
N HIS A 145 7.60 -5.45 15.37
CA HIS A 145 7.07 -5.23 16.72
C HIS A 145 5.94 -6.21 17.04
N TRP A 146 6.32 -7.39 17.51
CA TRP A 146 5.42 -8.36 18.12
C TRP A 146 5.72 -8.44 19.63
N PRO A 147 4.70 -8.56 20.50
CA PRO A 147 4.96 -8.84 21.91
C PRO A 147 5.72 -10.16 22.00
N ASN A 148 6.69 -10.24 22.91
CA ASN A 148 7.36 -11.49 23.22
C ASN A 148 6.29 -12.52 23.60
N THR A 149 5.99 -13.44 22.67
CA THR A 149 5.23 -14.63 22.99
C THR A 149 6.16 -15.49 23.81
N GLY A 150 6.12 -15.31 25.14
CA GLY A 150 6.90 -16.13 26.06
C GLY A 150 6.67 -17.60 25.75
N LYS A 151 7.67 -18.22 25.15
CA LYS A 151 7.83 -19.67 25.05
C LYS A 151 9.07 -20.02 25.84
#